data_AF-A0A948I031-F1
#
_entry.id   AF-A0A948I031-F1
#
_cell.length_a   1.000
_cell.length_b   1.000
_cell.length_c   1.000
_cell.angle_alpha   90.00
_cell.angle_beta   90.00
_cell.angle_gamma   90.00
#
_symmetry.space_group_name_H-M   'P 1'
#
loop_
_entity.id
_entity.type
_entity.pdbx_description
1 polymer ?
#
loop_
_entity_poly.entity_id
_entity_poly.type
_entity_poly.pdbx_seq_one_letter_code
_entity_poly.pdbx_strand_id
1 'polypeptide(L)' 'LRRLGQPQDVASAALFLTSAAAGFVTGQTLDVAGGWLMS' A
#
# COMPACT_ATOMS: atom_id res chain seq x y z
N LEU A 1 -6.46 1.47 -11.45
CA LEU A 1 -5.52 2.51 -11.94
C LEU A 1 -5.03 2.32 -13.38
N ARG A 2 -5.17 1.15 -14.04
CA ARG A 2 -4.79 0.93 -15.47
C ARG A 2 -3.44 1.56 -15.89
N ARG A 3 -2.48 1.64 -14.95
CA ARG A 3 -1.10 2.09 -15.17
C ARG A 3 -0.15 1.17 -14.42
N LEU A 4 1.11 1.13 -14.87
CA LEU A 4 2.18 0.50 -14.08
C LEU A 4 2.42 1.30 -12.79
N GLY A 5 2.61 0.55 -11.70
CA GLY A 5 3.05 1.10 -10.42
C GLY A 5 4.43 1.73 -10.54
N GLN A 6 4.67 2.75 -9.73
CA GLN A 6 5.98 3.36 -9.55
C GLN A 6 6.54 2.95 -8.18
N PRO A 7 7.87 2.92 -8.00
CA PRO A 7 8.47 2.57 -6.70
C PRO A 7 7.92 3.39 -5.52
N GLN A 8 7.54 4.66 -5.79
CA GLN A 8 6.98 5.57 -4.79
C GLN A 8 5.62 5.09 -4.27
N ASP A 9 4.82 4.39 -5.08
CA ASP A 9 3.51 3.88 -4.65
C ASP A 9 3.69 2.89 -3.48
N VAL A 10 4.69 2.00 -3.57
CA VAL A 10 5.02 1.04 -2.50
C VAL A 10 5.70 1.74 -1.32
N ALA A 11 6.62 2.67 -1.59
CA ALA A 11 7.32 3.41 -0.54
C ALA A 11 6.36 4.24 0.33
N SER A 12 5.36 4.88 -0.26
CA SER A 12 4.33 5.61 0.47
C SER A 12 3.44 4.69 1.30
N ALA A 13 3.10 3.50 0.78
CA ALA A 13 2.34 2.51 1.55
C ALA A 13 3.15 2.00 2.76
N ALA A 14 4.43 1.71 2.57
CA ALA A 14 5.34 1.34 3.65
C ALA A 14 5.48 2.47 4.69
N LEU A 15 5.65 3.72 4.23
CA LEU A 15 5.73 4.90 5.10
C LEU A 15 4.45 5.07 5.94
N PHE A 16 3.28 4.84 5.37
CA PHE A 16 2.03 4.87 6.12
C PHE A 16 2.03 3.79 7.23
N LEU A 17 2.34 2.54 6.89
CA LEU A 17 2.34 1.43 7.84
C LEU A 17 3.36 1.59 8.98
N THR A 18 4.46 2.31 8.76
CA THR A 18 5.45 2.61 9.81
C THR A 18 5.19 3.90 10.57
N SER A 19 4.19 4.69 10.15
CA SER A 19 3.85 5.96 10.79
C SER A 19 2.95 5.77 12.02
N ALA A 20 2.89 6.81 12.87
CA ALA A 20 1.97 6.83 14.01
C ALA A 20 0.49 6.72 13.59
N ALA A 21 0.13 7.12 12.37
CA ALA A 21 -1.23 7.03 11.87
C ALA A 21 -1.73 5.57 11.71
N ALA A 22 -0.82 4.62 11.55
CA ALA A 22 -1.14 3.20 11.46
C ALA A 22 -1.07 2.46 12.81
N GLY A 23 -1.04 3.18 13.95
CA GLY A 23 -0.75 2.60 15.27
C GLY A 23 -1.69 1.49 15.77
N PHE A 24 -2.85 1.29 15.13
CA PHE A 24 -3.78 0.19 15.43
C PHE A 24 -3.89 -0.86 14.30
N VAL A 25 -3.15 -0.67 13.20
CA VAL A 25 -3.17 -1.57 12.05
C VAL A 25 -2.13 -2.67 12.25
N THR A 26 -2.59 -3.89 12.50
CA THR A 26 -1.73 -5.07 12.66
C THR A 26 -2.36 -6.32 12.05
N GLY A 27 -1.52 -7.27 11.64
CA GLY A 27 -1.94 -8.53 11.01
C GLY A 27 -2.59 -8.39 9.63
N GLN A 28 -2.50 -7.21 9.01
CA GLN A 28 -3.09 -6.93 7.70
C GLN A 28 -2.05 -7.00 6.59
N THR A 29 -2.48 -7.44 5.41
CA THR A 29 -1.71 -7.34 4.16
C THR A 29 -2.30 -6.20 3.33
N LEU A 30 -1.45 -5.28 2.89
CA LEU A 30 -1.83 -4.18 2.01
C LEU A 30 -1.33 -4.46 0.59
N ASP A 31 -2.25 -4.74 -0.32
CA ASP A 31 -1.93 -4.92 -1.74
C ASP A 31 -1.80 -3.57 -2.46
N VAL A 32 -0.63 -3.32 -3.05
CA VAL A 32 -0.31 -2.07 -3.77
C VAL A 32 -0.24 -2.35 -5.27
N ALA A 33 -1.27 -2.98 -5.83
CA ALA A 33 -1.32 -3.41 -7.23
C ALA A 33 -2.16 -2.52 -8.15
N GLY A 34 -2.65 -1.37 -7.67
CA GLY A 34 -3.46 -0.46 -8.50
C GLY A 34 -4.77 -1.08 -9.03
N GLY A 35 -5.31 -2.07 -8.32
CA GLY A 35 -6.55 -2.80 -8.64
C GLY A 35 -6.37 -4.06 -9.49
N TRP A 36 -5.14 -4.53 -9.70
CA TRP A 36 -4.86 -5.67 -10.59
C TRP A 36 -5.34 -7.03 -10.04
N LEU A 37 -5.28 -7.24 -8.72
CA LEU A 37 -5.71 -8.49 -8.08
C LEU A 37 -7.21 -8.55 -7.74
N MET A 38 -7.93 -7.43 -7.81
CA MET A 38 -9.36 -7.34 -7.47
C MET A 38 -10.24 -6.99 -8.68
N SER A 39 -9.82 -7.40 -9.89
CA SER A 39 -10.58 -7.23 -11.14
C SER A 39 -11.48 -8.42 -11.43
#